data_AF-A0A7W0V4C8-F1
#
_entry.id   AF-A0A7W0V4C8-F1
#
_cell.length_a   1.000
_cell.length_b   1.000
_cell.length_c   1.000
_cell.angle_alpha   90.00
_cell.angle_beta   90.00
_cell.angle_gamma   90.00
#
_symmetry.space_group_name_H-M   'P 1'
#
loop_
_entity.id
_entity.type
_entity.pdbx_description
1 polymer ?
#
loop_
_entity_poly.entity_id
_entity_poly.type
_entity_poly.pdbx_seq_one_letter_code
_entity_poly.pdbx_strand_id
1 'polypeptide(L)'
;MAGLAFVRRESTVANQLSPATCGASGEISTQLIGCCYGLVCATSSINVNYGVCIPGDGGSITVGPSLISPFGEGVADHVAALAADNAATDTSTTTDTTNTSETTTTTEEERDARIAAAEARRTAQQNEQQLRKDQKKIDKQNRKEARRLAEERNRGPSLALRLTLPAVSGEPEIVKVTNTGKTGIVLNRIESALAPDDSADLLPPYPLAAGQSFLFLSGVTTGGGQSPNELNWNNNPVCSPDITGDGFLISAAFTADSVNHDYVVLCDPAPAVATTPVKSKKKKKSGRGRKPGNGKKNGKRQAG
;
A
#
# COMPACT_ATOMS: atom_id res chain seq x y z
N MET A 1 -25.91 -54.11 17.89
CA MET A 1 -25.93 -52.95 18.82
C MET A 1 -25.35 -51.74 18.09
N ALA A 2 -25.87 -50.57 18.44
CA ALA A 2 -25.93 -49.34 17.65
C ALA A 2 -24.61 -48.76 17.14
N GLY A 3 -24.65 -48.27 15.89
CA GLY A 3 -23.64 -47.40 15.29
C GLY A 3 -23.90 -45.94 15.65
N LEU A 4 -22.84 -45.21 15.99
CA LEU A 4 -22.85 -43.78 16.26
C LEU A 4 -22.64 -43.01 14.96
N ALA A 5 -23.73 -42.44 14.44
CA ALA A 5 -23.71 -41.47 13.36
C ALA A 5 -23.45 -40.07 13.93
N PHE A 6 -22.39 -39.42 13.45
CA PHE A 6 -22.19 -37.99 13.66
C PHE A 6 -23.18 -37.20 12.80
N VAL A 7 -24.13 -36.52 13.45
CA VAL A 7 -24.96 -35.51 12.79
C VAL A 7 -24.10 -34.27 12.59
N ARG A 8 -23.65 -34.06 11.35
CA ARG A 8 -23.05 -32.81 10.90
C ARG A 8 -24.17 -31.76 10.86
N ARG A 9 -24.11 -30.75 11.73
CA ARG A 9 -24.91 -29.53 11.53
C ARG A 9 -24.34 -28.82 10.31
N GLU A 10 -25.03 -28.94 9.19
CA GLU A 10 -24.89 -28.02 8.08
C GLU A 10 -25.31 -26.64 8.58
N SER A 11 -24.35 -25.71 8.66
CA SER A 11 -24.69 -24.30 8.70
C SER A 11 -25.36 -23.98 7.38
N THR A 12 -26.66 -23.69 7.44
CA THR A 12 -27.38 -23.02 6.37
C THR A 12 -26.67 -21.70 6.05
N VAL A 13 -25.80 -21.74 5.05
CA VAL A 13 -25.26 -20.53 4.43
C VAL A 13 -26.45 -19.90 3.74
N ALA A 14 -26.91 -18.76 4.26
CA ALA A 14 -27.91 -17.95 3.60
C ALA A 14 -27.38 -17.59 2.21
N ASN A 15 -28.01 -18.12 1.17
CA ASN A 15 -27.79 -17.71 -0.21
C ASN A 15 -28.03 -16.19 -0.28
N GLN A 16 -26.95 -15.45 -0.54
CA GLN A 16 -27.00 -14.01 -0.77
C GLN A 16 -27.80 -13.77 -2.04
N LEU A 17 -29.06 -13.35 -1.88
CA LEU A 17 -29.90 -12.84 -2.95
C LEU A 17 -29.29 -11.51 -3.42
N SER A 18 -28.71 -11.53 -4.63
CA SER A 18 -28.14 -10.41 -5.40
C SER A 18 -26.61 -10.25 -5.30
N PRO A 19 -25.93 -9.99 -6.43
CA PRO A 19 -24.49 -9.68 -6.44
C PRO A 19 -24.22 -8.44 -5.58
N ALA A 20 -23.11 -8.44 -4.84
CA ALA A 20 -22.70 -7.32 -4.00
C ALA A 20 -22.52 -6.04 -4.84
N THR A 21 -23.55 -5.21 -4.91
CA THR A 21 -23.50 -3.87 -5.50
C THR A 21 -22.90 -2.92 -4.48
N CYS A 22 -22.05 -1.99 -4.92
CA CYS A 22 -21.54 -0.93 -4.07
C CYS A 22 -22.39 0.34 -4.24
N GLY A 23 -22.60 1.09 -3.15
CA GLY A 23 -23.39 2.32 -3.16
C GLY A 23 -22.61 3.53 -3.69
N ALA A 24 -23.31 4.43 -4.38
CA ALA A 24 -22.81 5.70 -4.87
C ALA A 24 -22.79 6.79 -3.76
N SER A 25 -22.18 7.95 -4.04
CA SER A 25 -22.12 9.06 -3.07
C SER A 25 -23.52 9.50 -2.65
N GLY A 26 -23.78 9.52 -1.34
CA GLY A 26 -25.10 9.86 -0.77
C GLY A 26 -26.07 8.68 -0.65
N GLU A 27 -25.72 7.48 -1.10
CA GLU A 27 -26.53 6.27 -0.89
C GLU A 27 -26.28 5.66 0.50
N ILE A 28 -27.29 4.90 0.96
CA ILE A 28 -27.26 4.21 2.24
C ILE A 28 -26.37 2.98 2.12
N SER A 29 -25.33 2.92 2.94
CA SER A 29 -24.48 1.75 3.11
C SER A 29 -24.95 0.92 4.30
N THR A 30 -24.89 -0.40 4.16
CA THR A 30 -25.21 -1.37 5.21
C THR A 30 -24.07 -2.37 5.37
N GLN A 31 -24.17 -3.26 6.36
CA GLN A 31 -23.19 -4.34 6.54
C GLN A 31 -23.12 -5.31 5.34
N LEU A 32 -24.14 -5.33 4.49
CA LEU A 32 -24.24 -6.17 3.29
C LEU A 32 -23.91 -5.41 1.99
N ILE A 33 -24.09 -4.09 1.99
CA ILE A 33 -23.93 -3.21 0.83
C ILE A 33 -22.92 -2.12 1.21
N GLY A 34 -21.66 -2.29 0.77
CA GLY A 34 -20.58 -1.33 1.01
C GLY A 34 -20.61 -0.15 0.03
N CYS A 35 -19.76 0.85 0.26
CA CYS A 35 -19.59 1.96 -0.66
C CYS A 35 -18.61 1.63 -1.79
N CYS A 36 -18.79 2.25 -2.95
CA CYS A 36 -17.84 2.07 -4.06
C CYS A 36 -16.47 2.66 -3.74
N TYR A 37 -15.44 2.26 -4.50
CA TYR A 37 -14.08 2.76 -4.34
C TYR A 37 -14.03 4.30 -4.41
N GLY A 38 -13.34 4.92 -3.45
CA GLY A 38 -13.31 6.38 -3.28
C GLY A 38 -14.44 6.93 -2.39
N LEU A 39 -15.24 6.05 -1.78
CA LEU A 39 -16.25 6.40 -0.79
C LEU A 39 -16.06 5.59 0.50
N VAL A 40 -16.38 6.21 1.63
CA VAL A 40 -16.37 5.64 2.99
C VAL A 40 -17.79 5.54 3.51
N CYS A 41 -18.12 4.43 4.16
CA CYS A 41 -19.37 4.23 4.87
C CYS A 41 -19.30 4.93 6.23
N ALA A 42 -19.95 6.10 6.36
CA ALA A 42 -20.06 6.81 7.63
C ALA A 42 -21.27 6.27 8.42
N THR A 43 -21.02 5.49 9.48
CA THR A 43 -22.07 4.91 10.34
C THR A 43 -22.24 5.71 11.62
N SER A 44 -23.43 5.70 12.20
CA SER A 44 -23.67 6.31 13.51
C SER A 44 -23.05 5.46 14.62
N SER A 45 -22.53 6.10 15.68
CA SER A 45 -22.11 5.39 16.90
C SER A 45 -23.25 4.67 17.63
N ILE A 46 -24.51 5.01 17.33
CA ILE A 46 -25.70 4.39 17.92
C ILE A 46 -26.15 3.18 17.09
N ASN A 47 -25.96 3.22 15.78
CA ASN A 47 -26.36 2.16 14.87
C ASN A 47 -25.29 1.94 13.78
N VAL A 48 -24.43 0.95 14.02
CA VAL A 48 -23.34 0.58 13.11
C VAL A 48 -23.80 -0.18 11.88
N ASN A 49 -25.06 -0.60 11.82
CA ASN A 49 -25.60 -1.41 10.72
C ASN A 49 -26.00 -0.57 9.50
N TYR A 50 -26.16 0.74 9.69
CA TYR A 50 -26.57 1.68 8.65
C TYR A 50 -25.62 2.89 8.63
N GLY A 51 -25.25 3.31 7.42
CA GLY A 51 -24.43 4.49 7.19
C GLY A 51 -24.75 5.14 5.85
N VAL A 52 -23.98 6.18 5.51
CA VAL A 52 -24.06 6.87 4.22
C VAL A 52 -22.69 6.90 3.57
N CYS A 53 -22.65 6.72 2.25
CA CYS A 53 -21.42 6.81 1.47
C CYS A 53 -21.00 8.26 1.27
N ILE A 54 -19.84 8.62 1.84
CA ILE A 54 -19.21 9.94 1.70
C ILE A 54 -17.85 9.82 0.98
N PRO A 55 -17.33 10.87 0.33
CA PRO A 55 -16.00 10.85 -0.28
C PRO A 55 -14.90 10.46 0.73
N GLY A 56 -14.09 9.45 0.40
CA GLY A 56 -12.98 9.01 1.25
C GLY A 56 -12.31 7.71 0.80
N ASP A 57 -11.20 7.34 1.44
CA ASP A 57 -10.38 6.19 1.04
C ASP A 57 -10.92 4.84 1.54
N GLY A 58 -12.18 4.51 1.25
CA GLY A 58 -12.76 3.18 1.50
C GLY A 58 -12.90 2.77 2.97
N GLY A 59 -13.74 1.75 3.23
CA GLY A 59 -13.97 1.23 4.57
C GLY A 59 -15.15 1.89 5.31
N SER A 60 -15.29 1.58 6.60
CA SER A 60 -16.35 2.11 7.47
C SER A 60 -15.76 2.95 8.59
N ILE A 61 -16.28 4.16 8.78
CA ILE A 61 -15.94 5.01 9.91
C ILE A 61 -17.17 5.20 10.80
N THR A 62 -16.97 5.06 12.10
CA THR A 62 -18.04 5.32 13.08
C THR A 62 -17.99 6.80 13.46
N VAL A 63 -19.02 7.55 13.07
CA VAL A 63 -19.19 8.95 13.45
C VAL A 63 -19.82 8.99 14.84
N GLY A 64 -18.99 9.25 15.85
CA GLY A 64 -19.44 9.57 17.20
C GLY A 64 -19.92 11.02 17.32
N PRO A 65 -20.57 11.38 18.44
CA PRO A 65 -21.02 12.76 18.72
C PRO A 65 -19.88 13.80 18.79
N SER A 66 -18.62 13.36 18.69
CA SER A 66 -17.42 14.19 18.71
C SER A 66 -16.94 14.67 17.33
N LEU A 67 -17.61 14.28 16.23
CA LEU A 67 -17.22 14.63 14.86
C LEU A 67 -18.30 15.42 14.09
N ILE A 68 -19.07 16.24 14.80
CA ILE A 68 -19.80 17.36 14.20
C ILE A 68 -19.32 18.63 14.90
N SER A 69 -18.16 19.13 14.47
CA SER A 69 -17.92 20.57 14.55
C SER A 69 -18.06 21.13 13.13
N PRO A 70 -19.19 21.77 12.81
CA PRO A 70 -19.30 22.59 11.61
C PRO A 70 -18.58 23.95 11.78
N PHE A 71 -17.79 24.13 12.84
CA PHE A 71 -17.15 25.40 13.20
C PHE A 71 -15.63 25.36 13.02
N GLY A 72 -15.18 25.02 11.81
CA GLY A 72 -13.92 25.56 11.30
C GLY A 72 -14.21 26.93 10.67
N GLU A 73 -13.70 28.00 11.28
CA GLU A 73 -13.78 29.38 10.76
C GLU A 73 -13.54 29.40 9.23
N GLY A 74 -14.58 29.75 8.47
CA GLY A 74 -14.51 29.94 7.01
C GLY A 74 -15.51 29.16 6.15
N VAL A 75 -16.22 28.15 6.69
CA VAL A 75 -17.18 27.37 5.86
C VAL A 75 -18.60 27.95 5.87
N ALA A 76 -19.01 28.64 6.94
CA ALA A 76 -20.31 29.32 7.01
C ALA A 76 -20.46 30.39 5.93
N ASP A 77 -19.39 31.12 5.62
CA ASP A 77 -19.37 32.14 4.56
C ASP A 77 -19.44 31.52 3.15
N HIS A 78 -18.92 30.30 2.97
CA HIS A 78 -18.99 29.58 1.69
C HIS A 78 -20.35 28.92 1.44
N VAL A 79 -21.06 28.45 2.47
CA VAL A 79 -22.39 27.84 2.31
C VAL A 79 -23.47 28.91 2.18
N ALA A 80 -23.34 30.06 2.85
CA ALA A 80 -24.24 31.21 2.63
C ALA A 80 -24.12 31.79 1.22
N ALA A 81 -22.91 31.81 0.64
CA ALA A 81 -22.69 32.22 -0.74
C ALA A 81 -23.31 31.23 -1.76
N LEU A 82 -23.23 29.91 -1.52
CA LEU A 82 -23.85 28.91 -2.39
C LEU A 82 -25.39 28.84 -2.27
N ALA A 83 -25.96 29.27 -1.15
CA ALA A 83 -27.42 29.42 -1.00
C ALA A 83 -27.96 30.71 -1.64
N ALA A 84 -27.15 31.77 -1.72
CA ALA A 84 -27.50 33.01 -2.41
C ALA A 84 -27.44 32.88 -3.94
N ASP A 85 -26.47 32.14 -4.49
CA ASP A 85 -26.31 31.96 -5.94
C ASP A 85 -27.42 31.09 -6.58
N ASN A 86 -28.03 30.16 -5.82
CA ASN A 86 -29.13 29.32 -6.32
C ASN A 86 -30.54 29.90 -6.07
N ALA A 87 -30.66 31.00 -5.31
CA ALA A 87 -31.93 31.69 -5.08
C ALA A 87 -32.12 32.95 -5.95
N ALA A 88 -31.10 33.34 -6.74
CA ALA A 88 -31.12 34.54 -7.58
C ALA A 88 -31.52 34.29 -9.05
N THR A 89 -32.19 33.17 -9.35
CA THR A 89 -32.81 32.94 -10.66
C THR A 89 -34.30 32.66 -10.51
N ASP A 90 -35.04 33.59 -9.92
CA ASP A 90 -36.40 33.90 -10.36
C ASP A 90 -36.97 35.07 -9.55
N THR A 91 -37.64 35.96 -10.26
CA THR A 91 -38.47 37.06 -9.74
C THR A 91 -37.74 38.35 -9.38
N SER A 92 -37.67 39.29 -10.34
CA SER A 92 -38.02 40.68 -10.05
C SER A 92 -38.50 41.42 -11.28
N THR A 93 -39.83 41.49 -11.40
CA THR A 93 -40.58 42.46 -12.18
C THR A 93 -40.14 43.87 -11.74
N THR A 94 -39.47 44.61 -12.62
CA THR A 94 -39.07 46.00 -12.33
C THR A 94 -40.09 46.96 -12.92
N THR A 95 -40.74 47.68 -12.02
CA THR A 95 -41.63 48.81 -12.25
C THR A 95 -40.88 49.95 -12.94
N ASP A 96 -41.50 50.50 -13.99
CA ASP A 96 -41.11 51.77 -14.60
C ASP A 96 -41.05 52.88 -13.54
N THR A 97 -39.89 53.50 -13.39
CA THR A 97 -39.83 54.90 -12.94
C THR A 97 -38.67 55.58 -13.65
N THR A 98 -39.04 56.30 -14.70
CA THR A 98 -38.28 57.38 -15.32
C THR A 98 -37.74 58.33 -14.26
N ASN A 99 -36.42 58.53 -14.24
CA ASN A 99 -35.84 59.88 -14.15
C ASN A 99 -34.44 59.89 -14.73
N THR A 100 -34.38 60.50 -15.91
CA THR A 100 -33.21 60.92 -16.67
C THR A 100 -32.50 62.04 -15.93
N SER A 101 -31.22 61.87 -15.58
CA SER A 101 -30.17 62.89 -15.68
C SER A 101 -28.81 62.35 -15.20
N GLU A 102 -27.75 62.81 -15.88
CA GLU A 102 -26.33 62.79 -15.49
C GLU A 102 -25.44 61.60 -15.92
N THR A 103 -25.24 61.60 -17.23
CA THR A 103 -24.02 61.31 -18.01
C THR A 103 -22.69 61.73 -17.32
N THR A 104 -21.76 60.77 -17.13
CA THR A 104 -20.31 60.79 -17.54
C THR A 104 -19.37 59.91 -16.68
N THR A 105 -19.80 59.40 -15.53
CA THR A 105 -18.94 58.51 -14.68
C THR A 105 -18.96 57.04 -15.11
N THR A 106 -19.95 56.63 -15.90
CA THR A 106 -20.20 55.21 -16.22
C THR A 106 -19.15 54.57 -17.10
N THR A 107 -18.44 55.32 -17.96
CA THR A 107 -17.44 54.75 -18.88
C THR A 107 -16.10 54.43 -18.23
N GLU A 108 -15.69 55.17 -17.19
CA GLU A 108 -14.44 54.88 -16.47
C GLU A 108 -14.65 53.70 -15.52
N GLU A 109 -15.76 53.69 -14.78
CA GLU A 109 -16.14 52.56 -13.92
C GLU A 109 -16.32 51.25 -14.70
N GLU A 110 -16.93 51.30 -15.90
CA GLU A 110 -17.06 50.11 -16.75
C GLU A 110 -15.70 49.65 -17.31
N ARG A 111 -14.77 50.56 -17.57
CA ARG A 111 -13.42 50.22 -18.03
C ARG A 111 -12.58 49.61 -16.91
N ASP A 112 -12.67 50.15 -15.70
CA ASP A 112 -11.98 49.63 -14.52
C ASP A 112 -12.54 48.26 -14.11
N ALA A 113 -13.87 48.07 -14.19
CA ALA A 113 -14.50 46.77 -13.99
C ALA A 113 -14.02 45.72 -15.01
N ARG A 114 -13.85 46.10 -16.29
CA ARG A 114 -13.29 45.21 -17.33
C ARG A 114 -11.83 44.87 -17.09
N ILE A 115 -11.02 45.81 -16.61
CA ILE A 115 -9.61 45.58 -16.26
C ILE A 115 -9.53 44.62 -15.06
N ALA A 116 -10.29 44.89 -13.99
CA ALA A 116 -10.34 44.02 -12.80
C ALA A 116 -10.80 42.59 -13.15
N ALA A 117 -11.82 42.45 -14.00
CA ALA A 117 -12.27 41.14 -14.48
C ALA A 117 -11.20 40.40 -15.31
N ALA A 118 -10.46 41.12 -16.16
CA ALA A 118 -9.37 40.54 -16.94
C ALA A 118 -8.20 40.09 -16.05
N GLU A 119 -7.85 40.87 -15.03
CA GLU A 119 -6.83 40.53 -14.05
C GLU A 119 -7.25 39.35 -13.17
N ALA A 120 -8.49 39.33 -12.69
CA ALA A 120 -9.05 38.21 -11.94
C ALA A 120 -8.99 36.90 -12.77
N ARG A 121 -9.36 36.96 -14.05
CA ARG A 121 -9.28 35.81 -14.96
C ARG A 121 -7.84 35.34 -15.17
N ARG A 122 -6.88 36.26 -15.30
CA ARG A 122 -5.46 35.93 -15.46
C ARG A 122 -4.90 35.28 -14.19
N THR A 123 -5.23 35.80 -13.02
CA THR A 123 -4.82 35.25 -11.72
C THR A 123 -5.44 33.87 -11.49
N ALA A 124 -6.73 33.69 -11.79
CA ALA A 124 -7.39 32.39 -11.72
C ALA A 124 -6.71 31.34 -12.61
N GLN A 125 -6.37 31.71 -13.86
CA GLN A 125 -5.64 30.83 -14.76
C GLN A 125 -4.23 30.48 -14.25
N GLN A 126 -3.53 31.44 -13.65
CA GLN A 126 -2.21 31.20 -13.06
C GLN A 126 -2.30 30.26 -11.85
N ASN A 127 -3.28 30.48 -10.97
CA ASN A 127 -3.53 29.64 -9.81
C ASN A 127 -3.89 28.20 -10.24
N GLU A 128 -4.75 28.04 -11.25
CA GLU A 128 -5.10 26.73 -11.79
C GLU A 128 -3.89 26.01 -12.38
N GLN A 129 -3.05 26.72 -13.14
CA GLN A 129 -1.81 26.14 -13.68
C GLN A 129 -0.84 25.73 -12.58
N GLN A 130 -0.74 26.51 -11.50
CA GLN A 130 0.11 26.19 -10.37
C GLN A 130 -0.41 24.95 -9.62
N LEU A 131 -1.71 24.89 -9.36
CA LEU A 131 -2.37 23.74 -8.71
C LEU A 131 -2.18 22.45 -9.52
N ARG A 132 -2.31 22.52 -10.85
CA ARG A 132 -2.01 21.37 -11.74
C ARG A 132 -0.55 20.93 -11.68
N LYS A 133 0.40 21.86 -11.50
CA LYS A 133 1.83 21.53 -11.37
C LYS A 133 2.11 20.88 -10.00
N ASP A 134 1.52 21.41 -8.94
CA ASP A 134 1.70 20.91 -7.58
C ASP A 134 1.08 19.51 -7.44
N GLN A 135 -0.12 19.30 -7.99
CA GLN A 135 -0.73 17.97 -8.03
C GLN A 135 0.16 16.95 -8.76
N LYS A 136 0.68 17.31 -9.94
CA LYS A 136 1.61 16.42 -10.69
C LYS A 136 2.88 16.11 -9.90
N LYS A 137 3.36 17.04 -9.07
CA LYS A 137 4.53 16.83 -8.22
C LYS A 137 4.22 15.85 -7.09
N ILE A 138 3.07 16.00 -6.44
CA ILE A 138 2.58 15.10 -5.40
C ILE A 138 2.39 13.70 -5.98
N ASP A 139 1.67 13.56 -7.10
CA ASP A 139 1.43 12.28 -7.76
C ASP A 139 2.74 11.56 -8.09
N LYS A 140 3.76 12.31 -8.56
CA LYS A 140 5.08 11.76 -8.86
C LYS A 140 5.81 11.28 -7.60
N GLN A 141 5.68 11.98 -6.49
CA GLN A 141 6.26 11.57 -5.21
C GLN A 141 5.56 10.30 -4.69
N ASN A 142 4.23 10.28 -4.70
CA ASN A 142 3.43 9.13 -4.28
C ASN A 142 3.77 7.88 -5.09
N ARG A 143 3.87 8.00 -6.42
CA ARG A 143 4.28 6.89 -7.30
C ARG A 143 5.69 6.37 -6.97
N LYS A 144 6.62 7.26 -6.64
CA LYS A 144 7.98 6.88 -6.28
C LYS A 144 8.02 6.14 -4.93
N GLU A 145 7.24 6.61 -3.98
CA GLU A 145 7.13 5.99 -2.65
C GLU A 145 6.45 4.62 -2.72
N ALA A 146 5.31 4.53 -3.41
CA ALA A 146 4.62 3.25 -3.64
C ALA A 146 5.55 2.23 -4.30
N ARG A 147 6.34 2.65 -5.28
CA ARG A 147 7.35 1.79 -5.90
C ARG A 147 8.43 1.36 -4.91
N ARG A 148 8.93 2.25 -4.05
CA ARG A 148 9.92 1.90 -3.02
C ARG A 148 9.36 0.87 -2.04
N LEU A 149 8.14 1.08 -1.55
CA LEU A 149 7.47 0.16 -0.64
C LEU A 149 7.22 -1.20 -1.29
N ALA A 150 6.81 -1.24 -2.55
CA ALA A 150 6.67 -2.49 -3.30
C ALA A 150 8.02 -3.20 -3.49
N GLU A 151 9.09 -2.48 -3.81
CA GLU A 151 10.44 -3.04 -3.90
C GLU A 151 10.93 -3.58 -2.56
N GLU A 152 10.62 -2.91 -1.44
CA GLU A 152 10.95 -3.39 -0.09
C GLU A 152 10.16 -4.64 0.27
N ARG A 153 8.85 -4.69 -0.01
CA ARG A 153 8.01 -5.88 0.20
C ARG A 153 8.50 -7.07 -0.61
N ASN A 154 8.85 -6.85 -1.88
CA ASN A 154 9.32 -7.91 -2.77
C ASN A 154 10.70 -8.49 -2.38
N ARG A 155 11.49 -7.79 -1.57
CA ARG A 155 12.76 -8.33 -1.05
C ARG A 155 12.58 -9.36 0.06
N GLY A 156 11.41 -9.38 0.68
CA GLY A 156 11.13 -10.26 1.81
C GLY A 156 11.78 -9.82 3.12
N PRO A 157 11.58 -10.62 4.19
CA PRO A 157 12.16 -10.34 5.50
C PRO A 157 13.69 -10.38 5.53
N SER A 158 14.29 -9.59 6.43
CA SER A 158 15.74 -9.59 6.63
C SER A 158 16.17 -10.70 7.60
N LEU A 159 16.68 -11.80 7.05
CA LEU A 159 17.13 -12.96 7.82
C LEU A 159 18.66 -13.11 7.79
N ALA A 160 19.23 -13.48 8.93
CA ALA A 160 20.58 -14.03 9.00
C ALA A 160 20.47 -15.55 9.22
N LEU A 161 21.11 -16.31 8.32
CA LEU A 161 21.08 -17.76 8.31
C LEU A 161 22.46 -18.30 8.60
N ARG A 162 22.57 -19.25 9.51
CA ARG A 162 23.84 -19.88 9.86
C ARG A 162 23.65 -21.39 9.99
N LEU A 163 24.34 -22.13 9.14
CA LEU A 163 24.48 -23.57 9.25
C LEU A 163 25.67 -23.90 10.16
N THR A 164 25.47 -24.85 11.06
CA THR A 164 26.51 -25.48 11.87
C THR A 164 26.44 -26.98 11.60
N LEU A 165 27.48 -27.51 10.97
CA LEU A 165 27.62 -28.95 10.74
C LEU A 165 28.16 -29.63 12.00
N PRO A 166 27.75 -30.89 12.25
CA PRO A 166 28.23 -31.65 13.41
C PRO A 166 29.73 -31.91 13.32
N ALA A 167 30.44 -31.81 14.45
CA ALA A 167 31.86 -32.12 14.50
C ALA A 167 32.12 -33.64 14.61
N VAL A 168 31.16 -34.36 15.19
CA VAL A 168 31.19 -35.80 15.39
C VAL A 168 29.92 -36.45 14.87
N SER A 169 30.04 -37.70 14.39
CA SER A 169 28.89 -38.48 13.95
C SER A 169 27.88 -38.66 15.08
N GLY A 170 26.61 -38.33 14.82
CA GLY A 170 25.51 -38.42 15.78
C GLY A 170 25.09 -37.10 16.42
N GLU A 171 25.80 -36.00 16.18
CA GLU A 171 25.32 -34.66 16.50
C GLU A 171 24.39 -34.12 15.39
N PRO A 172 23.41 -33.26 15.73
CA PRO A 172 22.57 -32.60 14.75
C PRO A 172 23.36 -31.65 13.84
N GLU A 173 22.89 -31.53 12.61
CA GLU A 173 23.07 -30.31 11.82
C GLU A 173 22.12 -29.23 12.33
N ILE A 174 22.62 -28.02 12.50
CA ILE A 174 21.84 -26.91 13.07
C ILE A 174 21.77 -25.77 12.08
N VAL A 175 20.55 -25.44 11.64
CA VAL A 175 20.26 -24.21 10.90
C VAL A 175 19.66 -23.19 11.84
N LYS A 176 20.44 -22.16 12.17
CA LYS A 176 19.98 -21.01 12.96
C LYS A 176 19.44 -19.94 12.04
N VAL A 177 18.18 -19.57 12.26
CA VAL A 177 17.49 -18.47 11.59
C VAL A 177 17.33 -17.32 12.57
N THR A 178 17.89 -16.15 12.25
CA THR A 178 17.79 -14.95 13.07
C THR A 178 17.08 -13.84 12.31
N ASN A 179 16.00 -13.28 12.88
CA ASN A 179 15.35 -12.11 12.32
C ASN A 179 16.19 -10.86 12.62
N THR A 180 16.85 -10.32 11.59
CA THR A 180 17.65 -9.09 11.69
C THR A 180 16.87 -7.83 11.31
N GLY A 181 15.62 -8.01 10.87
CA GLY A 181 14.70 -6.92 10.56
C GLY A 181 14.17 -6.22 11.80
N LYS A 182 13.38 -5.17 11.56
CA LYS A 182 12.67 -4.41 12.61
C LYS A 182 11.24 -4.88 12.83
N THR A 183 10.72 -5.70 11.92
CA THR A 183 9.34 -6.18 11.90
C THR A 183 9.31 -7.65 12.29
N GLY A 184 8.20 -8.08 12.91
CA GLY A 184 7.93 -9.49 13.13
C GLY A 184 7.80 -10.24 11.80
N ILE A 185 8.21 -11.50 11.81
CA ILE A 185 8.07 -12.41 10.69
C ILE A 185 7.43 -13.70 11.18
N VAL A 186 7.05 -14.56 10.24
CA VAL A 186 6.63 -15.94 10.52
C VAL A 186 7.48 -16.90 9.70
N LEU A 187 7.89 -18.00 10.30
CA LEU A 187 8.51 -19.14 9.63
C LEU A 187 7.43 -20.16 9.30
N ASN A 188 7.36 -20.56 8.03
CA ASN A 188 6.26 -21.39 7.51
C ASN A 188 6.70 -22.81 7.20
N ARG A 189 7.90 -22.97 6.64
CA ARG A 189 8.36 -24.28 6.14
C ARG A 189 9.88 -24.36 6.13
N ILE A 190 10.38 -25.58 6.33
CA ILE A 190 11.75 -25.97 6.02
C ILE A 190 11.74 -27.22 5.13
N GLU A 191 12.64 -27.30 4.16
CA GLU A 191 12.81 -28.46 3.29
C GLU A 191 14.28 -28.66 2.88
N SER A 192 14.62 -29.88 2.45
CA SER A 192 15.90 -30.13 1.76
C SER A 192 15.88 -29.57 0.34
N ALA A 193 17.02 -28.99 -0.08
CA ALA A 193 17.19 -28.41 -1.40
C ALA A 193 17.15 -29.43 -2.54
N LEU A 194 17.60 -30.66 -2.28
CA LEU A 194 17.67 -31.72 -3.27
C LEU A 194 16.62 -32.82 -3.05
N ALA A 195 16.02 -32.88 -1.85
CA ALA A 195 14.95 -33.79 -1.51
C ALA A 195 13.73 -33.01 -0.96
N PRO A 196 12.92 -32.36 -1.83
CA PRO A 196 11.79 -31.54 -1.39
C PRO A 196 10.68 -32.33 -0.66
N ASP A 197 10.64 -33.65 -0.86
CA ASP A 197 9.76 -34.56 -0.11
C ASP A 197 10.13 -34.59 1.39
N ASP A 198 11.41 -34.37 1.71
CA ASP A 198 11.88 -34.15 3.07
C ASP A 198 11.63 -32.69 3.43
N SER A 199 10.40 -32.43 3.91
CA SER A 199 9.98 -31.09 4.35
C SER A 199 9.13 -31.15 5.62
N ALA A 200 9.13 -30.04 6.35
CA ALA A 200 8.31 -29.86 7.54
C ALA A 200 7.61 -28.49 7.50
N ASP A 201 6.28 -28.52 7.51
CA ASP A 201 5.45 -27.33 7.66
C ASP A 201 5.31 -26.97 9.16
N LEU A 202 5.49 -25.69 9.47
CA LEU A 202 5.26 -25.17 10.81
C LEU A 202 3.77 -24.81 10.89
N LEU A 203 2.98 -25.69 11.52
CA LEU A 203 1.54 -25.53 11.71
C LEU A 203 1.20 -25.48 13.21
N PRO A 204 0.89 -24.30 13.78
CA PRO A 204 0.80 -22.99 13.11
C PRO A 204 2.17 -22.40 12.74
N PRO A 205 2.23 -21.43 11.80
CA PRO A 205 3.45 -20.70 11.49
C PRO A 205 4.13 -20.14 12.74
N TYR A 206 5.45 -20.27 12.81
CA TYR A 206 6.18 -19.86 14.00
C TYR A 206 6.51 -18.36 13.96
N PRO A 207 5.99 -17.55 14.90
CA PRO A 207 6.29 -16.12 14.94
C PRO A 207 7.71 -15.88 15.44
N LEU A 208 8.48 -15.08 14.69
CA LEU A 208 9.84 -14.70 15.05
C LEU A 208 9.95 -13.17 15.14
N ALA A 209 10.05 -12.64 16.37
CA ALA A 209 10.18 -11.20 16.59
C ALA A 209 11.55 -10.67 16.16
N ALA A 210 11.66 -9.34 16.03
CA ALA A 210 12.93 -8.68 15.70
C ALA A 210 14.03 -9.05 16.71
N GLY A 211 15.19 -9.47 16.20
CA GLY A 211 16.35 -9.91 16.99
C GLY A 211 16.26 -11.33 17.55
N GLN A 212 15.12 -12.02 17.42
CA GLN A 212 14.98 -13.40 17.89
C GLN A 212 15.59 -14.40 16.91
N SER A 213 15.86 -15.60 17.42
CA SER A 213 16.37 -16.72 16.62
C SER A 213 15.57 -17.99 16.85
N PHE A 214 15.49 -18.80 15.80
CA PHE A 214 14.91 -20.14 15.80
C PHE A 214 15.94 -21.14 15.27
N LEU A 215 15.90 -22.37 15.77
CA LEU A 215 16.83 -23.44 15.40
C LEU A 215 16.07 -24.58 14.70
N PHE A 216 16.55 -24.98 13.53
CA PHE A 216 16.15 -26.23 12.90
C PHE A 216 17.25 -27.26 13.06
N LEU A 217 16.89 -28.46 13.51
CA LEU A 217 17.80 -29.58 13.69
C LEU A 217 17.49 -30.69 12.67
N SER A 218 18.52 -31.23 12.04
CA SER A 218 18.46 -32.47 11.24
C SER A 218 19.48 -33.50 11.73
N GLY A 219 19.22 -34.79 11.46
CA GLY A 219 20.17 -35.88 11.74
C GLY A 219 20.09 -36.49 13.15
N VAL A 220 19.06 -36.16 13.95
CA VAL A 220 18.92 -36.66 15.33
C VAL A 220 17.85 -37.74 15.41
N THR A 221 18.24 -38.97 15.77
CA THR A 221 17.33 -40.12 15.89
C THR A 221 16.73 -40.30 17.29
N THR A 222 17.26 -39.64 18.32
CA THR A 222 16.79 -39.82 19.72
C THR A 222 16.67 -38.51 20.49
N GLY A 223 15.44 -38.17 20.88
CA GLY A 223 15.17 -37.42 22.12
C GLY A 223 15.64 -35.96 22.19
N GLY A 224 15.89 -35.28 21.07
CA GLY A 224 16.10 -33.82 21.07
C GLY A 224 14.89 -33.13 21.69
N GLY A 225 15.08 -32.52 22.86
CA GLY A 225 14.00 -31.82 23.55
C GLY A 225 13.44 -30.72 22.67
N GLN A 226 12.11 -30.70 22.47
CA GLN A 226 11.44 -29.58 21.80
C GLN A 226 11.53 -28.36 22.71
N SER A 227 12.57 -27.56 22.55
CA SER A 227 12.59 -26.22 23.13
C SER A 227 11.67 -25.31 22.30
N PRO A 228 11.06 -24.27 22.88
CA PRO A 228 10.08 -23.44 22.17
C PRO A 228 10.67 -22.68 20.97
N ASN A 229 11.99 -22.67 20.82
CA ASN A 229 12.70 -21.97 19.74
C ASN A 229 13.48 -22.96 18.86
N GLU A 230 13.09 -24.22 18.86
CA GLU A 230 13.82 -25.31 18.22
C GLU A 230 12.87 -26.36 17.66
N LEU A 231 13.17 -26.84 16.46
CA LEU A 231 12.42 -27.91 15.81
C LEU A 231 13.39 -28.96 15.26
N ASN A 232 13.27 -30.18 15.76
CA ASN A 232 13.80 -31.34 15.05
C ASN A 232 12.85 -31.68 13.90
N TRP A 233 13.28 -31.39 12.67
CA TRP A 233 12.42 -31.47 11.49
C TRP A 233 12.69 -32.71 10.64
N ASN A 234 13.92 -33.24 10.66
CA ASN A 234 14.30 -34.46 9.95
C ASN A 234 15.26 -35.31 10.77
N ASN A 235 15.03 -36.62 10.83
CA ASN A 235 15.93 -37.55 11.52
C ASN A 235 17.16 -37.89 10.67
N ASN A 236 17.11 -37.63 9.37
CA ASN A 236 18.22 -37.84 8.46
C ASN A 236 19.06 -36.57 8.34
N PRO A 237 20.41 -36.68 8.26
CA PRO A 237 21.26 -35.55 7.91
C PRO A 237 20.98 -35.13 6.46
N VAL A 238 20.94 -33.83 6.22
CA VAL A 238 20.79 -33.25 4.88
C VAL A 238 22.14 -33.00 4.25
N CYS A 239 23.13 -32.57 5.01
CA CYS A 239 24.43 -32.23 4.47
C CYS A 239 25.31 -33.47 4.33
N SER A 240 25.42 -33.98 3.10
CA SER A 240 26.40 -34.99 2.74
C SER A 240 27.68 -34.35 2.15
N PRO A 241 28.89 -34.77 2.55
CA PRO A 241 30.13 -34.28 1.95
C PRO A 241 30.29 -34.68 0.47
N ASP A 242 29.54 -35.69 0.02
CA ASP A 242 29.63 -36.23 -1.34
C ASP A 242 28.67 -35.54 -2.33
N ILE A 243 27.75 -34.70 -1.84
CA ILE A 243 26.69 -34.09 -2.66
C ILE A 243 26.87 -32.57 -2.67
N THR A 244 27.31 -32.04 -3.80
CA THR A 244 27.42 -30.59 -4.02
C THR A 244 26.05 -29.97 -4.28
N GLY A 245 25.79 -28.81 -3.68
CA GLY A 245 24.53 -28.10 -3.86
C GLY A 245 23.38 -28.61 -3.00
N ASP A 246 23.64 -29.54 -2.07
CA ASP A 246 22.69 -29.87 -1.02
C ASP A 246 22.55 -28.71 -0.02
N GLY A 247 21.46 -28.68 0.72
CA GLY A 247 21.16 -27.59 1.62
C GLY A 247 19.73 -27.55 2.11
N PHE A 248 19.38 -26.42 2.69
CA PHE A 248 18.09 -26.16 3.30
C PHE A 248 17.39 -25.03 2.55
N LEU A 249 16.11 -25.19 2.27
CA LEU A 249 15.22 -24.09 1.91
C LEU A 249 14.34 -23.75 3.11
N ILE A 250 14.28 -22.48 3.45
CA ILE A 250 13.48 -21.96 4.55
C ILE A 250 12.51 -20.94 3.97
N SER A 251 11.21 -21.15 4.19
CA SER A 251 10.17 -20.21 3.77
C SER A 251 9.75 -19.33 4.94
N ALA A 252 9.83 -18.01 4.74
CA ALA A 252 9.43 -17.01 5.73
C ALA A 252 8.60 -15.89 5.11
N ALA A 253 7.71 -15.28 5.89
CA ALA A 253 6.88 -14.15 5.48
C ALA A 253 6.88 -13.06 6.56
N PHE A 254 6.53 -11.82 6.21
CA PHE A 254 6.23 -10.82 7.24
C PHE A 254 4.95 -11.21 7.97
N THR A 255 4.84 -10.93 9.28
CA THR A 255 3.61 -11.27 10.04
C THR A 255 2.35 -10.62 9.46
N ALA A 256 2.49 -9.46 8.80
CA ALA A 256 1.38 -8.74 8.17
C ALA A 256 1.03 -9.24 6.75
N ASP A 257 1.88 -10.07 6.14
CA ASP A 257 1.75 -10.49 4.74
C ASP A 257 1.74 -12.02 4.60
N SER A 258 0.95 -12.55 3.67
CA SER A 258 0.94 -13.99 3.36
C SER A 258 1.94 -14.41 2.28
N VAL A 259 2.82 -13.51 1.85
CA VAL A 259 3.78 -13.79 0.77
C VAL A 259 5.02 -14.46 1.35
N ASN A 260 5.22 -15.72 0.96
CA ASN A 260 6.41 -16.49 1.31
C ASN A 260 7.62 -16.06 0.49
N HIS A 261 8.75 -15.95 1.16
CA HIS A 261 10.06 -15.79 0.57
C HIS A 261 10.93 -16.96 0.99
N ASP A 262 11.59 -17.57 0.01
CA ASP A 262 12.44 -18.74 0.23
C ASP A 262 13.90 -18.32 0.35
N TYR A 263 14.59 -18.92 1.32
CA TYR A 263 15.99 -18.67 1.60
C TYR A 263 16.76 -19.98 1.55
N VAL A 264 17.85 -20.00 0.79
CA VAL A 264 18.68 -21.18 0.59
C VAL A 264 19.93 -21.10 1.47
N VAL A 265 20.20 -22.18 2.21
CA VAL A 265 21.44 -22.37 2.97
C VAL A 265 22.13 -23.62 2.46
N LEU A 266 23.24 -23.47 1.75
CA LEU A 266 23.97 -24.59 1.17
C LEU A 266 24.88 -25.25 2.21
N CYS A 267 25.05 -26.56 2.08
CA CYS A 267 25.92 -27.39 2.92
C CYS A 267 27.42 -27.18 2.63
N ASP A 268 27.76 -26.60 1.47
CA ASP A 268 29.14 -26.42 1.06
C ASP A 268 29.92 -25.61 2.11
N PRO A 269 31.12 -26.08 2.52
CA PRO A 269 31.97 -25.31 3.41
C PRO A 269 32.34 -24.02 2.67
N ALA A 270 31.84 -22.88 3.15
CA ALA A 270 32.21 -21.58 2.61
C ALA A 270 33.75 -21.53 2.51
N PRO A 271 34.34 -21.22 1.33
CA PRO A 271 35.78 -21.11 1.25
C PRO A 271 36.22 -20.05 2.26
N ALA A 272 37.13 -20.42 3.15
CA ALA A 272 37.71 -19.55 4.16
C ALA A 272 38.59 -18.47 3.50
N VAL A 273 38.00 -17.50 2.79
CA VAL A 273 38.69 -16.34 2.23
C VAL A 273 37.77 -15.12 2.25
N ALA A 274 38.32 -14.06 2.86
CA ALA A 274 37.73 -12.74 3.05
C ALA A 274 37.01 -12.17 1.82
N THR A 275 35.74 -11.84 1.98
CA THR A 275 35.02 -10.99 1.02
C THR A 275 35.09 -9.54 1.49
N THR A 276 36.08 -8.83 0.95
CA THR A 276 35.90 -7.40 0.71
C THR A 276 34.67 -7.20 -0.19
N PRO A 277 33.83 -6.18 0.06
CA PRO A 277 32.68 -5.93 -0.78
C PRO A 277 33.14 -5.52 -2.18
N VAL A 278 32.90 -6.39 -3.16
CA VAL A 278 33.03 -6.04 -4.58
C VAL A 278 31.99 -4.97 -4.90
N LYS A 279 32.43 -3.71 -4.86
CA LYS A 279 31.66 -2.59 -5.41
C LYS A 279 31.44 -2.84 -6.90
N SER A 280 30.25 -3.28 -7.27
CA SER A 280 29.78 -3.25 -8.65
C SER A 280 29.95 -1.83 -9.20
N LYS A 281 30.90 -1.64 -10.12
CA LYS A 281 31.15 -0.36 -10.80
C LYS A 281 29.86 0.08 -11.49
N LYS A 282 29.24 1.12 -10.94
CA LYS A 282 28.14 1.87 -11.55
C LYS A 282 28.63 2.39 -12.89
N LYS A 283 28.22 1.77 -13.99
CA LYS A 283 28.51 2.23 -15.36
C LYS A 283 27.83 3.59 -15.54
N LYS A 284 28.59 4.68 -15.33
CA LYS A 284 28.21 6.05 -15.70
C LYS A 284 27.87 6.04 -17.19
N LYS A 285 26.59 5.98 -17.53
CA LYS A 285 26.12 6.26 -18.89
C LYS A 285 26.20 7.79 -19.05
N SER A 286 27.35 8.23 -19.55
CA SER A 286 27.63 9.60 -19.95
C SER A 286 26.53 10.11 -20.86
N GLY A 287 25.88 11.20 -20.45
CA GLY A 287 25.12 12.03 -21.37
C GLY A 287 26.06 12.64 -22.40
N ARG A 288 25.80 12.37 -23.68
CA ARG A 288 26.19 13.24 -24.79
C ARG A 288 25.45 12.77 -26.05
N GLY A 289 24.41 13.52 -26.38
CA GLY A 289 23.60 13.32 -27.59
C GLY A 289 22.74 14.55 -27.87
N ARG A 290 23.28 15.76 -27.62
CA ARG A 290 22.73 16.99 -28.22
C ARG A 290 23.02 16.91 -29.72
N LYS A 291 22.00 16.64 -30.53
CA LYS A 291 22.02 16.99 -31.96
C LYS A 291 21.80 18.50 -32.06
N PRO A 292 22.71 19.27 -32.67
CA PRO A 292 22.39 20.56 -33.25
C PRO A 292 22.03 20.36 -34.72
N GLY A 293 20.92 20.95 -35.15
CA GLY A 293 20.47 20.95 -36.54
C GLY A 293 18.96 21.14 -36.56
N ASN A 294 18.37 22.07 -37.29
CA ASN A 294 18.88 22.90 -38.36
C ASN A 294 17.94 24.11 -38.50
N GLY A 295 18.47 25.25 -38.92
CA GLY A 295 17.68 26.48 -39.08
C GLY A 295 16.67 26.41 -40.23
N LYS A 296 15.61 27.20 -40.11
CA LYS A 296 14.76 27.80 -41.17
C LYS A 296 13.67 28.62 -40.45
N LYS A 297 13.25 29.80 -40.86
CA LYS A 297 13.71 30.85 -41.78
C LYS A 297 12.86 32.07 -41.40
N ASN A 298 13.42 33.27 -41.59
CA ASN A 298 12.74 34.54 -41.39
C ASN A 298 11.39 34.62 -42.14
N GLY A 299 10.33 34.99 -41.43
CA GLY A 299 9.09 35.52 -42.01
C GLY A 299 9.09 37.04 -41.86
N LYS A 300 9.53 37.71 -42.94
CA LYS A 300 9.62 39.17 -43.06
C LYS A 300 8.22 39.75 -43.23
N ARG A 301 7.96 40.83 -42.49
CA ARG A 301 6.85 41.78 -42.69
C ARG A 301 6.77 42.23 -44.15
N GLN A 302 5.58 42.29 -44.71
CA GLN A 302 5.19 43.35 -45.64
C GLN A 302 3.87 43.93 -45.15
N ALA A 303 3.93 45.23 -44.87
CA ALA A 303 2.79 46.11 -44.84
C ALA A 303 2.39 46.39 -46.30
N GLY A 304 1.09 46.34 -46.55
CA GLY A 304 0.39 47.03 -47.63
C GLY A 304 -0.75 47.77 -46.98
#